data_AF-A0A7W0JFB0-F1
#
_entry.id   AF-A0A7W0JFB0-F1
#
_cell.length_a   1.000
_cell.length_b   1.000
_cell.length_c   1.000
_cell.angle_alpha   90.00
_cell.angle_beta   90.00
_cell.angle_gamma   90.00
#
_symmetry.space_group_name_H-M   'P 1'
#
loop_
_entity.id
_entity.type
_entity.pdbx_description
1 polymer ?
#
loop_
_entity_poly.entity_id
_entity_poly.type
_entity_poly.pdbx_seq_one_letter_code
_entity_poly.pdbx_strand_id
1 'polypeptide(L)'
;MKFTLVNLPGSAEPESYWEISYRLYFIPEASYREETMRQTRAARSAAGPPQYPGQVLLAKGEFKKKEIDTLKDRTHVLNAVRFKSKVPNRERTKFAVLMTVYSVKIYDARLKTTAYHSSYFETNPFADDPARPQTAVPRATIYTSFYLSPKGNVWGSQLPREGNDPNW
;
A
#
# COMPACT_ATOMS: atom_id res chain seq x y z
N MET A 1 2.79 -7.84 -4.68
CA MET A 1 2.62 -6.44 -4.22
C MET A 1 3.95 -5.73 -4.41
N LYS A 2 3.95 -4.45 -4.80
CA LYS A 2 5.16 -3.69 -5.12
C LYS A 2 5.17 -2.38 -4.31
N PHE A 3 6.17 -2.22 -3.46
CA PHE A 3 6.45 -0.98 -2.76
C PHE A 3 7.58 -0.25 -3.49
N THR A 4 7.43 1.06 -3.70
CA THR A 4 8.44 1.86 -4.41
C THR A 4 8.62 3.20 -3.71
N LEU A 5 9.85 3.60 -3.38
CA LEU A 5 10.18 4.99 -3.04
C LEU A 5 10.57 5.74 -4.32
N VAL A 6 9.69 6.61 -4.80
CA VAL A 6 9.80 7.23 -6.13
C VAL A 6 10.86 8.32 -6.17
N ASN A 7 10.87 9.21 -5.18
CA ASN A 7 11.84 10.30 -5.07
C ASN A 7 12.54 10.28 -3.71
N LEU A 8 13.83 10.55 -3.75
CA LEU A 8 14.67 10.72 -2.56
C LEU A 8 15.90 11.55 -2.97
N PRO A 9 15.96 12.85 -2.62
CA PRO A 9 17.09 13.71 -2.97
C PRO A 9 18.47 13.18 -2.56
N GLY A 10 18.56 12.52 -1.41
CA GLY A 10 19.78 11.87 -0.92
C GLY A 10 19.94 10.40 -1.32
N SER A 11 19.24 9.89 -2.35
CA SER A 11 19.28 8.46 -2.73
C SER A 11 20.67 7.90 -3.01
N ALA A 12 21.55 8.71 -3.61
CA ALA A 12 22.93 8.33 -3.91
C ALA A 12 23.85 8.34 -2.66
N GLU A 13 23.40 8.90 -1.53
CA GLU A 13 24.18 8.92 -0.31
C GLU A 13 24.13 7.55 0.39
N PRO A 14 25.28 6.95 0.77
CA PRO A 14 25.31 5.60 1.36
C PRO A 14 24.52 5.46 2.67
N GLU A 15 24.39 6.56 3.42
CA GLU A 15 23.69 6.59 4.70
C GLU A 15 22.16 6.64 4.54
N SER A 16 21.65 6.99 3.35
CA SER A 16 20.22 7.05 3.10
C SER A 16 19.59 5.67 3.17
N TYR A 17 18.41 5.60 3.78
CA TYR A 17 17.67 4.36 3.91
C TYR A 17 16.16 4.59 3.94
N TRP A 18 15.42 3.53 3.68
CA TRP A 18 14.00 3.51 3.97
C TRP A 18 13.56 2.15 4.52
N GLU A 19 12.56 2.21 5.38
CA GLU A 19 11.98 1.09 6.09
C GLU A 19 10.48 1.12 5.89
N ILE A 20 9.89 -0.06 5.69
CA ILE A 20 8.44 -0.23 5.63
C ILE A 20 8.04 -1.40 6.51
N SER A 21 6.98 -1.22 7.28
CA SER A 21 6.18 -2.28 7.87
C SER A 21 4.79 -2.26 7.24
N TYR A 22 4.25 -3.43 6.89
CA TYR A 22 2.93 -3.50 6.24
C TYR A 22 2.11 -4.70 6.72
N ARG A 23 0.78 -4.54 6.62
CA ARG A 23 -0.22 -5.60 6.75
C ARG A 23 -1.25 -5.44 5.63
N LEU A 24 -1.45 -6.50 4.86
CA LEU A 24 -2.45 -6.59 3.82
C LEU A 24 -3.61 -7.45 4.32
N TYR A 25 -4.80 -6.87 4.34
CA TYR A 25 -6.05 -7.51 4.72
C TYR A 25 -6.98 -7.66 3.52
N PHE A 26 -7.75 -8.73 3.55
CA PHE A 26 -8.97 -8.86 2.78
C PHE A 26 -10.16 -8.52 3.68
N ILE A 27 -11.06 -7.68 3.19
CA ILE A 27 -12.27 -7.26 3.88
C ILE A 27 -13.47 -7.78 3.08
N PRO A 28 -14.30 -8.67 3.66
CA PRO A 28 -15.54 -9.10 3.06
C PRO A 28 -16.47 -7.93 2.75
N GLU A 29 -17.24 -8.05 1.67
CA GLU A 29 -18.21 -7.02 1.25
C GLU A 29 -19.20 -6.64 2.37
N ALA A 30 -19.76 -7.64 3.07
CA ALA A 30 -20.72 -7.41 4.14
C ALA A 30 -20.12 -6.53 5.25
N SER A 31 -18.91 -6.88 5.70
CA SER A 31 -18.17 -6.13 6.72
C SER A 31 -17.83 -4.72 6.26
N TYR A 32 -17.40 -4.56 4.99
CA TYR A 32 -17.06 -3.26 4.43
C TYR A 32 -18.28 -2.33 4.36
N ARG A 33 -19.43 -2.85 3.89
CA ARG A 33 -20.69 -2.08 3.81
C ARG A 33 -21.17 -1.64 5.19
N GLU A 34 -21.20 -2.56 6.15
CA GLU A 34 -21.65 -2.29 7.52
C GLU A 34 -20.82 -1.17 8.17
N GLU A 35 -19.50 -1.29 8.11
CA GLU A 35 -18.59 -0.31 8.72
C GLU A 35 -18.66 1.04 7.99
N THR A 36 -18.79 1.05 6.65
CA THR A 36 -18.98 2.28 5.88
C THR A 36 -20.26 3.00 6.29
N MET A 37 -21.37 2.27 6.46
CA MET A 37 -22.63 2.84 6.96
C MET A 37 -22.49 3.38 8.38
N ARG A 38 -21.77 2.67 9.26
CA ARG A 38 -21.50 3.13 10.64
C ARG A 38 -20.68 4.41 10.66
N GLN A 39 -19.62 4.49 9.86
CA GLN A 39 -18.76 5.68 9.75
C GLN A 39 -19.44 6.87 9.08
N THR A 40 -20.44 6.66 8.24
CA THR A 40 -21.26 7.76 7.70
C THR A 40 -22.18 8.34 8.79
N ARG A 41 -22.58 7.52 9.78
CA ARG A 41 -23.46 7.93 10.90
C ARG A 41 -22.70 8.54 12.07
N ALA A 42 -21.46 8.11 12.32
CA ALA A 42 -20.60 8.67 13.36
C ALA A 42 -19.69 9.74 12.75
N ALA A 43 -19.61 10.94 13.34
CA ALA A 43 -18.67 11.95 12.89
C ALA A 43 -17.24 11.37 12.84
N ARG A 44 -16.62 11.37 11.65
CA ARG A 44 -15.28 10.81 11.36
C ARG A 44 -14.23 11.34 12.35
N SER A 45 -13.91 10.58 13.39
CA SER A 45 -12.89 10.97 14.39
C SER A 45 -11.77 9.94 14.57
N ALA A 46 -11.79 8.80 13.87
CA ALA A 46 -10.71 7.82 13.96
C ALA A 46 -9.56 8.17 13.01
N ALA A 47 -8.42 8.60 13.57
CA ALA A 47 -7.19 8.90 12.83
C ALA A 47 -6.37 7.66 12.41
N GLY A 48 -6.96 6.46 12.50
CA GLY A 48 -6.28 5.18 12.27
C GLY A 48 -7.02 4.29 11.26
N PRO A 49 -6.39 3.20 10.80
CA PRO A 49 -7.01 2.27 9.88
C PRO A 49 -8.28 1.66 10.52
N PRO A 50 -9.41 1.66 9.80
CA PRO A 50 -10.64 1.06 10.30
C PRO A 50 -10.46 -0.44 10.57
N GLN A 51 -11.13 -0.93 11.60
CA GLN A 51 -11.15 -2.36 11.93
C GLN A 51 -12.45 -2.96 11.41
N TYR A 52 -12.35 -3.89 10.47
CA TYR A 52 -13.50 -4.58 9.92
C TYR A 52 -13.67 -5.95 10.58
N PRO A 53 -14.88 -6.27 11.11
CA PRO A 53 -15.20 -7.61 11.54
C PRO A 53 -14.96 -8.64 10.43
N GLY A 54 -14.32 -9.76 10.74
CA GLY A 54 -14.06 -10.82 9.74
C GLY A 54 -12.99 -10.48 8.69
N GLN A 55 -12.21 -9.40 8.85
CA GLN A 55 -11.06 -9.15 7.99
C GLN A 55 -10.05 -10.30 8.07
N VAL A 56 -9.47 -10.68 6.94
CA VAL A 56 -8.53 -11.79 6.83
C VAL A 56 -7.14 -11.26 6.54
N LEU A 57 -6.15 -11.58 7.38
CA LEU A 57 -4.75 -11.21 7.14
C LEU A 57 -4.16 -12.03 5.98
N LEU A 58 -3.95 -11.36 4.85
CA LEU A 58 -3.39 -11.97 3.66
C LEU A 58 -1.87 -12.02 3.71
N ALA A 59 -1.21 -10.94 4.12
CA ALA A 59 0.24 -10.86 4.23
C ALA A 59 0.65 -9.82 5.27
N LYS A 60 1.81 -10.02 5.89
CA LYS A 60 2.48 -9.01 6.73
C LYS A 60 3.98 -9.11 6.50
N GLY A 61 4.69 -8.04 6.78
CA GLY A 61 6.14 -8.05 6.73
C GLY A 61 6.73 -6.69 7.06
N GLU A 62 8.05 -6.69 7.15
CA GLU A 62 8.84 -5.50 7.30
C GLU A 62 10.12 -5.64 6.46
N PHE A 63 10.63 -4.53 5.97
CA PHE A 63 11.93 -4.50 5.31
C PHE A 63 12.62 -3.18 5.55
N LYS A 64 13.96 -3.22 5.44
CA LYS A 64 14.84 -2.07 5.40
C LYS A 64 15.70 -2.17 4.16
N LYS A 65 15.87 -1.06 3.44
CA LYS A 65 16.85 -0.95 2.36
C LYS A 65 17.78 0.22 2.59
N LYS A 66 19.06 -0.03 2.38
CA LYS A 66 20.16 0.94 2.26
C LYS A 66 20.65 0.93 0.82
N GLU A 67 21.56 1.85 0.45
CA GLU A 67 22.13 1.93 -0.90
C GLU A 67 21.03 2.05 -1.96
N ILE A 68 20.17 3.05 -1.77
CA ILE A 68 18.89 3.20 -2.48
C ILE A 68 18.97 4.20 -3.64
N ASP A 69 20.08 4.15 -4.38
CA ASP A 69 20.39 5.07 -5.48
C ASP A 69 19.36 4.91 -6.63
N THR A 70 19.26 3.70 -7.19
CA THR A 70 18.36 3.47 -8.32
C THR A 70 16.92 3.24 -7.88
N LEU A 71 15.97 3.45 -8.80
CA LEU A 71 14.55 3.13 -8.55
C LEU A 71 14.36 1.63 -8.23
N LYS A 72 15.17 0.76 -8.84
CA LYS A 72 15.16 -0.69 -8.59
C LYS A 72 15.57 -0.98 -7.14
N ASP A 73 16.60 -0.29 -6.65
CA ASP A 73 17.04 -0.43 -5.26
C ASP A 73 15.99 0.11 -4.31
N ARG A 74 15.29 1.18 -4.69
CA ARG A 74 14.11 1.73 -4.00
C ARG A 74 12.82 0.93 -4.17
N THR A 75 12.85 -0.22 -4.85
CA THR A 75 11.66 -1.05 -5.08
C THR A 75 11.75 -2.35 -4.29
N HIS A 76 10.71 -2.68 -3.53
CA HIS A 76 10.54 -3.98 -2.90
C HIS A 76 9.31 -4.71 -3.46
N VAL A 77 9.50 -5.95 -3.91
CA VAL A 77 8.42 -6.79 -4.46
C VAL A 77 8.17 -7.94 -3.51
N LEU A 78 6.92 -8.08 -3.06
CA LEU A 78 6.49 -9.21 -2.26
C LEU A 78 6.22 -10.43 -3.12
N ASN A 79 6.55 -11.59 -2.55
CA ASN A 79 6.09 -12.89 -3.05
C ASN A 79 4.57 -12.94 -3.20
N ALA A 80 4.11 -13.81 -4.10
CA ALA A 80 2.70 -13.99 -4.39
C ALA A 80 1.89 -14.26 -3.12
N VAL A 81 0.82 -13.49 -2.92
CA VAL A 81 -0.10 -13.66 -1.81
C VAL A 81 -1.01 -14.86 -2.12
N ARG A 82 -1.05 -15.85 -1.23
CA ARG A 82 -1.91 -17.04 -1.38
C ARG A 82 -3.38 -16.71 -1.10
N PHE A 83 -4.00 -15.94 -2.00
CA PHE A 83 -5.34 -15.41 -1.82
C PHE A 83 -6.41 -16.52 -1.75
N LYS A 84 -6.38 -17.46 -2.72
CA LYS A 84 -7.38 -18.53 -2.82
C LYS A 84 -7.40 -19.47 -1.60
N SER A 85 -6.26 -19.69 -0.94
CA SER A 85 -6.22 -20.56 0.24
C SER A 85 -6.71 -19.88 1.51
N LYS A 86 -6.78 -18.54 1.53
CA LYS A 86 -7.13 -17.76 2.73
C LYS A 86 -8.54 -17.20 2.72
N VAL A 87 -9.09 -16.94 1.53
CA VAL A 87 -10.41 -16.30 1.38
C VAL A 87 -11.41 -17.31 0.82
N PRO A 88 -12.52 -17.63 1.50
CA PRO A 88 -13.54 -18.53 0.97
C PRO A 88 -14.12 -18.03 -0.36
N ASN A 89 -14.47 -18.95 -1.28
CA ASN A 89 -14.98 -18.58 -2.61
C ASN A 89 -16.18 -17.62 -2.55
N ARG A 90 -17.11 -17.82 -1.61
CA ARG A 90 -18.32 -17.00 -1.46
C ARG A 90 -18.04 -15.54 -1.10
N GLU A 91 -16.91 -15.27 -0.44
CA GLU A 91 -16.53 -13.92 0.01
C GLU A 91 -15.84 -13.13 -1.10
N ARG A 92 -15.38 -13.80 -2.17
CA ARG A 92 -14.59 -13.22 -3.27
C ARG A 92 -15.46 -12.45 -4.25
N THR A 93 -16.15 -11.42 -3.76
CA THR A 93 -17.02 -10.57 -4.57
C THR A 93 -16.28 -9.35 -5.11
N LYS A 94 -16.78 -8.76 -6.19
CA LYS A 94 -16.22 -7.52 -6.77
C LYS A 94 -16.32 -6.30 -5.83
N PHE A 95 -17.11 -6.41 -4.77
CA PHE A 95 -17.35 -5.35 -3.79
C PHE A 95 -16.59 -5.59 -2.48
N ALA A 96 -15.84 -6.69 -2.36
CA ALA A 96 -14.87 -6.86 -1.30
C ALA A 96 -13.72 -5.85 -1.46
N VAL A 97 -12.94 -5.63 -0.40
CA VAL A 97 -11.85 -4.64 -0.38
C VAL A 97 -10.54 -5.27 0.09
N LEU A 98 -9.43 -4.84 -0.47
CA LEU A 98 -8.10 -5.04 0.07
C LEU A 98 -7.65 -3.80 0.82
N MET A 99 -7.30 -3.95 2.08
CA MET A 99 -6.74 -2.88 2.89
C MET A 99 -5.25 -3.13 3.14
N THR A 100 -4.42 -2.20 2.71
CA THR A 100 -2.99 -2.18 3.02
C THR A 100 -2.75 -1.17 4.12
N VAL A 101 -2.47 -1.63 5.33
CA VAL A 101 -2.00 -0.77 6.43
C VAL A 101 -0.47 -0.75 6.37
N TYR A 102 0.13 0.44 6.45
CA TYR A 102 1.59 0.58 6.38
C TYR A 102 2.12 1.63 7.35
N SER A 103 3.40 1.48 7.67
CA SER A 103 4.24 2.50 8.29
C SER A 103 5.54 2.59 7.49
N VAL A 104 5.95 3.80 7.17
CA VAL A 104 7.16 4.09 6.40
C VAL A 104 8.05 5.07 7.18
N LYS A 105 9.34 4.77 7.18
CA LYS A 105 10.39 5.62 7.72
C LYS A 105 11.45 5.82 6.63
N ILE A 106 11.79 7.07 6.36
CA ILE A 106 12.75 7.43 5.32
C ILE A 106 13.78 8.36 5.95
N TYR A 107 15.05 8.02 5.80
CA TYR A 107 16.15 8.91 6.13
C TYR A 107 16.82 9.37 4.85
N ASP A 108 16.84 10.69 4.66
CA ASP A 108 17.57 11.35 3.58
C ASP A 108 18.85 11.93 4.16
N ALA A 109 20.00 11.36 3.81
CA ALA A 109 21.29 11.78 4.35
C ALA A 109 21.72 13.15 3.83
N ARG A 110 21.31 13.54 2.61
CA ARG A 110 21.61 14.85 2.02
C ARG A 110 20.87 15.96 2.77
N LEU A 111 19.60 15.71 3.10
CA LEU A 111 18.76 16.66 3.86
C LEU A 111 18.91 16.49 5.37
N LYS A 112 19.66 15.47 5.84
CA LYS A 112 19.81 15.07 7.25
C LYS A 112 18.47 14.96 7.98
N THR A 113 17.43 14.52 7.28
CA THR A 113 16.05 14.54 7.77
C THR A 113 15.49 13.12 7.80
N THR A 114 14.78 12.80 8.87
CA THR A 114 13.99 11.57 8.95
C THR A 114 12.51 11.90 8.84
N ALA A 115 11.83 11.27 7.89
CA ALA A 115 10.41 11.38 7.72
C ALA A 115 9.72 10.08 8.12
N TYR A 116 8.58 10.22 8.80
CA TYR A 116 7.75 9.11 9.26
C TYR A 116 6.32 9.33 8.80
N HIS A 117 5.70 8.27 8.29
CA HIS A 117 4.30 8.32 7.93
C HIS A 117 3.66 6.96 8.10
N SER A 118 2.44 6.93 8.62
CA SER A 118 1.65 5.71 8.76
C SER A 118 0.25 5.99 8.29
N SER A 119 -0.31 5.10 7.48
CA SER A 119 -1.65 5.24 6.94
C SER A 119 -2.12 3.90 6.38
N TYR A 120 -3.21 3.92 5.62
CA TYR A 120 -3.72 2.78 4.91
C TYR A 120 -4.24 3.15 3.53
N PHE A 121 -4.32 2.16 2.65
CA PHE A 121 -5.02 2.25 1.39
C PHE A 121 -6.07 1.17 1.26
N GLU A 122 -7.16 1.50 0.59
CA GLU A 122 -8.21 0.57 0.21
C GLU A 122 -8.24 0.43 -1.31
N THR A 123 -8.31 -0.79 -1.81
CA THR A 123 -8.39 -1.07 -3.24
C THR A 123 -9.23 -2.29 -3.51
N ASN A 124 -9.75 -2.42 -4.73
CA ASN A 124 -10.52 -3.59 -5.10
C ASN A 124 -9.59 -4.82 -5.27
N PRO A 125 -9.98 -6.00 -4.77
CA PRO A 125 -9.23 -7.25 -4.91
C PRO A 125 -9.19 -7.77 -6.34
N PHE A 126 -10.14 -7.34 -7.17
CA PHE A 126 -10.31 -7.79 -8.54
C PHE A 126 -10.22 -6.62 -9.51
N ALA A 127 -9.69 -6.89 -10.69
CA ALA A 127 -9.74 -6.01 -11.85
C ALA A 127 -10.67 -6.64 -12.90
N ASP A 128 -11.20 -5.80 -13.79
CA ASP A 128 -11.96 -6.28 -14.94
C ASP A 128 -11.01 -7.01 -15.90
N ASP A 129 -11.40 -8.19 -16.40
CA ASP A 129 -10.68 -8.84 -17.49
C ASP A 129 -10.93 -8.05 -18.78
N PRO A 130 -9.90 -7.44 -19.41
CA PRO A 130 -10.07 -6.66 -20.64
C PRO A 130 -10.64 -7.48 -21.80
N ALA A 131 -10.40 -8.79 -21.82
CA ALA A 131 -10.93 -9.69 -22.84
C ALA A 131 -12.35 -10.18 -22.50
N ARG A 132 -12.75 -10.13 -21.22
CA ARG A 132 -14.06 -10.57 -20.73
C ARG A 132 -14.54 -9.66 -19.59
N PRO A 133 -15.11 -8.49 -19.89
CA PRO A 133 -15.50 -7.50 -18.88
C PRO A 133 -16.49 -7.99 -17.82
N GLN A 134 -17.18 -9.11 -18.08
CA GLN A 134 -18.10 -9.76 -17.14
C GLN A 134 -17.39 -10.65 -16.10
N THR A 135 -16.08 -10.89 -16.26
CA THR A 135 -15.28 -11.72 -15.37
C THR A 135 -14.31 -10.87 -14.56
N ALA A 136 -14.39 -10.99 -13.24
CA ALA A 136 -13.48 -10.33 -12.31
C ALA A 136 -12.25 -11.23 -12.09
N VAL A 137 -11.07 -10.75 -12.44
CA VAL A 137 -9.80 -11.47 -12.22
C VAL A 137 -9.08 -10.92 -11.01
N PRO A 138 -8.45 -11.76 -10.16
CA PRO A 138 -7.64 -11.28 -9.05
C PRO A 138 -6.58 -10.31 -9.54
N ARG A 139 -6.41 -9.18 -8.86
CA ARG A 139 -5.43 -8.17 -9.24
C ARG A 139 -4.02 -8.78 -9.22
N ALA A 140 -3.32 -8.71 -10.34
CA ALA A 140 -1.97 -9.25 -10.44
C ALA A 140 -0.98 -8.51 -9.53
N THR A 141 -1.12 -7.19 -9.44
CA THR A 141 -0.25 -6.34 -8.61
C THR A 141 -1.04 -5.28 -7.85
N ILE A 142 -0.68 -5.14 -6.58
CA ILE A 142 -1.03 -3.99 -5.73
C ILE A 142 0.23 -3.13 -5.65
N TYR A 143 0.11 -1.86 -6.02
CA TYR A 143 1.20 -0.89 -5.97
C TYR A 143 1.06 -0.02 -4.72
N THR A 144 2.19 0.32 -4.12
CA THR A 144 2.27 1.26 -2.99
C THR A 144 3.52 2.11 -3.19
N SER A 145 3.31 3.28 -3.77
CA SER A 145 4.36 4.22 -4.16
C SER A 145 4.46 5.33 -3.12
N PHE A 146 5.66 5.65 -2.67
CA PHE A 146 5.95 6.68 -1.67
C PHE A 146 6.76 7.81 -2.28
N TYR A 147 6.51 9.01 -1.76
CA TYR A 147 7.22 10.22 -2.16
C TYR A 147 7.69 10.97 -0.93
N LEU A 148 8.93 11.47 -0.97
CA LEU A 148 9.47 12.39 0.01
C LEU A 148 9.62 13.77 -0.64
N SER A 149 8.95 14.78 -0.10
CA SER A 149 9.17 16.15 -0.54
C SER A 149 10.51 16.67 0.00
N PRO A 150 11.12 17.70 -0.62
CA PRO A 150 12.31 18.37 -0.08
C PRO A 150 12.12 18.95 1.33
N LYS A 151 10.87 19.13 1.77
CA LYS A 151 10.52 19.60 3.12
C LYS A 151 10.37 18.46 4.15
N GLY A 152 10.57 17.21 3.75
CA GLY A 152 10.45 16.03 4.62
C GLY A 152 9.03 15.47 4.74
N ASN A 153 8.07 15.88 3.91
CA ASN A 153 6.71 15.33 3.94
C ASN A 153 6.63 14.05 3.12
N VAL A 154 5.94 13.03 3.63
CA VAL A 154 5.75 11.76 2.93
C VAL A 154 4.34 11.65 2.39
N TRP A 155 4.23 11.26 1.13
CA TRP A 155 2.97 10.97 0.45
C TRP A 155 2.96 9.54 -0.05
N GLY A 156 1.79 8.91 -0.06
CA GLY A 156 1.61 7.56 -0.61
C GLY A 156 0.57 7.54 -1.72
N SER A 157 0.70 6.61 -2.66
CA SER A 157 -0.25 6.38 -3.75
C SER A 157 -0.31 4.89 -4.11
N GLN A 158 -1.46 4.46 -4.65
CA GLN A 158 -1.61 3.11 -5.21
C GLN A 158 -1.44 3.03 -6.73
N LEU A 159 -1.00 4.11 -7.35
CA LEU A 159 -0.75 4.13 -8.80
C LEU A 159 0.60 3.48 -9.13
N PRO A 160 0.68 2.73 -10.25
CA PRO A 160 1.96 2.29 -10.79
C PRO A 160 2.74 3.53 -11.22
N ARG A 161 4.03 3.57 -10.88
CA ARG A 161 4.90 4.68 -11.24
C ARG A 161 6.23 4.16 -11.74
N GLU A 162 6.69 4.79 -12.81
CA GLU A 162 7.94 4.50 -13.48
C GLU A 162 8.78 5.79 -13.44
N GLY A 163 9.62 5.94 -12.42
CA GLY A 163 10.84 6.75 -12.33
C GLY A 163 10.86 8.25 -12.66
N ASN A 164 9.98 8.76 -13.51
CA ASN A 164 10.08 10.07 -14.16
C ASN A 164 8.71 10.76 -14.17
N ASP A 165 8.04 10.88 -13.02
CA ASP A 165 6.89 11.79 -12.94
C ASP A 165 7.38 13.18 -12.51
N PRO A 166 7.50 14.15 -13.43
CA PRO A 166 8.01 15.49 -13.13
C PRO A 166 7.01 16.34 -12.34
N ASN A 167 5.78 15.85 -12.13
CA ASN A 167 4.68 16.64 -11.57
C ASN A 167 4.60 16.63 -10.04
N TRP A 168 5.71 16.54 -9.28
CA TRP A 168 5.71 16.78 -7.82
C TRP A 168 7.08 17.23 -7.28
#